data_AF-A0A5B2TUW6-F1
#
_entry.id   AF-A0A5B2TUW6-F1
#
_cell.length_a   1.000
_cell.length_b   1.000
_cell.length_c   1.000
_cell.angle_alpha   90.00
_cell.angle_beta   90.00
_cell.angle_gamma   90.00
#
_symmetry.space_group_name_H-M   'P 1'
#
loop_
_entity.id
_entity.type
_entity.pdbx_description
1 polymer ?
#
loop_
_entity_poly.entity_id
_entity_poly.type
_entity_poly.pdbx_seq_one_letter_code
_entity_poly.pdbx_strand_id
1 'polypeptide(L)'
;MKKFLSLMAICAIIFSANCSRVEQNNDPIIGIWFQAGTEISNGSSKSTLRKEWIFNDVYLGRYHEINGNDITLQTDFKWSKEGEIYTIEYRGLENVPVDRLKIIETDQGTVLEKVDGEYVAIRE
;
A
#
# COMPACT_ATOMS: atom_id res chain seq x y z
N MET A 1 -55.08 15.82 -1.59
CA MET A 1 -53.89 16.41 -2.27
C MET A 1 -52.72 16.65 -1.32
N LYS A 2 -52.87 17.40 -0.21
CA LYS A 2 -51.76 17.68 0.74
C LYS A 2 -51.06 16.44 1.33
N LYS A 3 -51.81 15.36 1.61
CA LYS A 3 -51.23 14.09 2.13
C LYS A 3 -50.38 13.32 1.11
N PHE A 4 -50.73 13.41 -0.18
CA PHE A 4 -49.94 12.80 -1.26
C PHE A 4 -48.62 13.56 -1.50
N LEU A 5 -48.68 14.90 -1.44
CA LEU A 5 -47.49 15.75 -1.55
C LEU A 5 -46.50 15.47 -0.42
N SER A 6 -47.01 15.28 0.81
CA SER A 6 -46.18 14.93 1.97
C SER A 6 -45.51 13.57 1.83
N LEU A 7 -46.22 12.56 1.31
CA LEU A 7 -45.66 11.23 1.10
C LEU A 7 -44.55 11.25 0.04
N MET A 8 -44.77 12.00 -1.04
CA MET A 8 -43.80 12.17 -2.12
C MET A 8 -42.54 12.92 -1.65
N ALA A 9 -42.69 13.91 -0.77
CA ALA A 9 -41.56 14.60 -0.14
C ALA A 9 -40.73 13.66 0.76
N ILE A 10 -41.37 12.80 1.55
CA ILE A 10 -40.67 11.81 2.38
C ILE A 10 -39.91 10.80 1.52
N CYS A 11 -40.53 10.29 0.44
CA CYS A 11 -39.85 9.39 -0.50
C CYS A 11 -38.64 10.07 -1.17
N ALA A 12 -38.77 11.32 -1.59
CA ALA A 12 -37.67 12.07 -2.21
C ALA A 12 -36.47 12.23 -1.26
N ILE A 13 -36.72 12.51 0.03
CA ILE A 13 -35.67 12.61 1.05
C ILE A 13 -34.95 11.26 1.20
N ILE A 14 -35.69 10.16 1.31
CA ILE A 14 -35.12 8.81 1.47
C ILE A 14 -34.28 8.39 0.26
N PHE A 15 -34.75 8.65 -0.97
CA PHE A 15 -33.98 8.32 -2.18
C PHE A 15 -32.76 9.21 -2.37
N SER A 16 -32.81 10.49 -1.98
CA SER A 16 -31.65 11.39 -2.02
C SER A 16 -30.63 11.15 -0.90
N ALA A 17 -31.02 10.45 0.17
CA ALA A 17 -30.14 10.10 1.29
C ALA A 17 -29.31 8.82 1.04
N ASN A 18 -29.34 8.26 -0.18
CA ASN A 18 -28.37 7.25 -0.59
C ASN A 18 -27.02 7.92 -0.84
N CYS A 19 -26.28 8.23 0.23
CA CYS A 19 -24.84 8.35 0.14
C CYS A 19 -24.33 7.03 -0.42
N SER A 20 -23.77 7.02 -1.63
CA SER A 20 -23.20 5.82 -2.22
C SER A 20 -22.18 5.24 -1.24
N ARG A 21 -22.34 3.98 -0.87
CA ARG A 21 -21.34 3.29 -0.06
C ARG A 21 -20.03 3.31 -0.84
N VAL A 22 -18.97 3.87 -0.25
CA VAL A 22 -17.64 3.81 -0.85
C VAL A 22 -17.25 2.34 -0.91
N GLU A 23 -16.89 1.87 -2.11
CA GLU A 23 -16.41 0.51 -2.28
C GLU A 23 -15.11 0.34 -1.51
N GLN A 24 -15.09 -0.59 -0.57
CA GLN A 24 -13.91 -0.85 0.24
C GLN A 24 -12.97 -1.76 -0.55
N ASN A 25 -11.78 -1.25 -0.86
CA ASN A 25 -10.71 -2.05 -1.42
C ASN A 25 -10.07 -2.87 -0.30
N ASN A 26 -10.24 -4.19 -0.35
CA ASN A 26 -9.67 -5.15 0.61
C ASN A 26 -8.60 -6.01 -0.07
N ASP A 27 -7.90 -5.47 -1.07
CA ASP A 27 -6.85 -6.21 -1.78
C ASP A 27 -5.77 -6.69 -0.79
N PRO A 28 -5.29 -7.95 -0.92
CA PRO A 28 -4.28 -8.50 -0.02
C PRO A 28 -3.00 -7.68 0.04
N ILE A 29 -2.63 -6.88 -0.96
CA ILE A 29 -1.39 -6.07 -0.88
C ILE A 29 -1.45 -4.98 0.19
N ILE A 30 -2.65 -4.55 0.59
CA ILE A 30 -2.86 -3.51 1.59
C ILE A 30 -2.22 -3.91 2.93
N GLY A 31 -1.55 -2.95 3.57
CA GLY A 31 -0.81 -3.16 4.81
C GLY A 31 0.67 -2.78 4.68
N ILE A 32 1.45 -3.17 5.68
CA ILE A 32 2.87 -2.88 5.78
C ILE A 32 3.66 -4.12 5.39
N TRP A 33 4.66 -3.92 4.55
CA TRP A 33 5.65 -4.91 4.17
C TRP A 33 7.02 -4.34 4.47
N PHE A 34 7.94 -5.17 4.96
CA PHE A 34 9.26 -4.70 5.31
C PHE A 34 10.38 -5.64 4.88
N GLN A 35 11.55 -5.05 4.74
CA GLN A 35 12.83 -5.75 4.59
C GLN A 35 13.78 -5.20 5.64
N ALA A 36 14.44 -6.08 6.39
CA ALA A 36 15.43 -5.68 7.38
C ALA A 36 16.81 -6.24 7.02
N GLY A 37 17.84 -5.40 7.11
CA GLY A 37 19.24 -5.74 6.95
C GLY A 37 20.08 -5.14 8.08
N THR A 38 21.26 -5.71 8.32
CA THR A 38 22.26 -5.14 9.26
C THR A 38 23.44 -4.62 8.46
N GLU A 39 23.75 -3.33 8.61
CA GLU A 39 24.96 -2.73 8.04
C GLU A 39 26.04 -2.54 9.11
N ILE A 40 27.27 -2.91 8.77
CA ILE A 40 28.45 -2.67 9.60
C ILE A 40 29.13 -1.41 9.07
N SER A 41 28.97 -0.30 9.77
CA SER A 41 29.73 0.93 9.51
C SER A 41 31.18 0.76 9.96
N ASN A 42 32.14 1.37 9.25
CA ASN A 42 33.59 1.31 9.48
C ASN A 42 34.09 1.89 10.83
N GLY A 43 33.23 2.02 11.83
CA GLY A 43 33.59 2.46 13.18
C GLY A 43 32.55 2.03 14.22
N SER A 44 32.67 0.80 14.75
CA SER A 44 32.00 0.25 15.94
C SER A 44 30.46 0.35 16.08
N SER A 45 29.75 1.12 15.27
CA SER A 45 28.29 1.24 15.30
C SER A 45 27.68 0.28 14.29
N LYS A 46 26.98 -0.74 14.79
CA LYS A 46 26.05 -1.55 13.98
C LYS A 46 24.79 -0.72 13.77
N SER A 47 24.36 -0.54 12.52
CA SER A 47 23.07 0.05 12.24
C SER A 47 22.16 -0.94 11.53
N THR A 48 20.87 -0.88 11.85
CA THR A 48 19.83 -1.65 11.18
C THR A 48 19.25 -0.81 10.06
N LEU A 49 19.33 -1.30 8.83
CA LEU A 49 18.62 -0.73 7.69
C LEU A 49 17.28 -1.45 7.56
N ARG A 50 16.18 -0.71 7.63
CA ARG A 50 14.83 -1.23 7.42
C ARG A 50 14.18 -0.47 6.27
N LYS A 51 13.62 -1.21 5.33
CA LYS A 51 12.84 -0.68 4.21
C LYS A 51 11.37 -1.07 4.42
N GLU A 52 10.45 -0.14 4.20
CA GLU A 52 9.01 -0.37 4.38
C GLU A 52 8.24 0.05 3.14
N TRP A 53 7.26 -0.77 2.75
CA TRP A 53 6.26 -0.47 1.75
C TRP A 53 4.88 -0.52 2.41
N ILE A 54 4.23 0.63 2.47
CA ILE A 54 2.96 0.83 3.16
C ILE A 54 1.88 1.06 2.10
N PHE A 55 1.06 0.06 1.83
CA PHE A 55 -0.03 0.13 0.83
C PHE A 55 -1.35 0.50 1.50
N ASN A 56 -2.06 1.48 0.93
CA ASN A 56 -3.40 1.84 1.37
C ASN A 56 -4.48 1.36 0.38
N ASP A 57 -5.74 1.55 0.75
CA ASP A 57 -6.93 1.11 0.00
C ASP A 57 -7.29 2.00 -1.21
N VAL A 58 -6.58 3.12 -1.42
CA VAL A 58 -6.85 4.08 -2.50
C VAL A 58 -5.78 4.09 -3.60
N TYR A 59 -5.12 2.95 -3.85
CA TYR A 59 -4.12 2.79 -4.91
C TYR A 59 -2.88 3.68 -4.75
N LEU A 60 -2.62 4.09 -3.52
CA LEU A 60 -1.44 4.84 -3.11
C LEU A 60 -0.70 4.09 -2.01
N GLY A 61 0.54 4.49 -1.80
CA GLY A 61 1.31 3.99 -0.68
C GLY A 61 2.52 4.86 -0.40
N ARG A 62 3.28 4.46 0.61
CA ARG A 62 4.49 5.14 1.03
C ARG A 62 5.63 4.15 1.21
N TYR A 63 6.78 4.56 0.72
CA TYR A 63 8.04 3.88 0.90
C TYR A 63 8.89 4.61 1.94
N HIS A 64 9.51 3.86 2.85
CA HIS A 64 10.50 4.36 3.80
C HIS A 64 11.81 3.58 3.68
N GLU A 65 12.93 4.29 3.82
CA GLU A 65 14.20 3.72 4.30
C GLU A 65 14.51 4.31 5.67
N ILE A 66 14.76 3.42 6.63
CA ILE A 66 15.00 3.74 8.03
C ILE A 66 16.37 3.20 8.40
N ASN A 67 17.23 4.08 8.90
CA ASN A 67 18.57 3.74 9.38
C ASN A 67 18.64 3.98 10.89
N GLY A 68 18.60 2.91 11.68
CA GLY A 68 18.41 3.00 13.12
C GLY A 68 17.03 3.58 13.47
N ASN A 69 17.00 4.81 14.00
CA ASN A 69 15.76 5.51 14.35
C ASN A 69 15.40 6.63 13.36
N ASP A 70 16.23 6.85 12.33
CA ASP A 70 16.09 7.98 11.42
C ASP A 70 15.52 7.52 10.07
N ILE A 71 14.48 8.19 9.58
CA ILE A 71 13.98 8.00 8.20
C ILE A 71 14.94 8.73 7.27
N THR A 72 15.70 7.98 6.47
CA THR A 72 16.69 8.51 5.53
C THR A 72 16.12 8.76 4.14
N LEU A 73 15.05 8.06 3.78
CA LEU A 73 14.31 8.27 2.55
C LEU A 73 12.82 8.05 2.81
N GLN A 74 11.99 8.94 2.27
CA GLN A 74 10.55 8.78 2.26
C GLN A 74 10.02 9.25 0.91
N THR A 75 9.22 8.40 0.26
CA THR A 75 8.49 8.81 -0.93
C THR A 75 7.13 8.13 -1.02
N ASP A 76 6.18 8.80 -1.66
CA ASP A 76 4.90 8.20 -1.99
C ASP A 76 4.99 7.44 -3.32
N PHE A 77 4.20 6.38 -3.47
CA PHE A 77 4.06 5.64 -4.72
C PHE A 77 2.59 5.47 -5.11
N LYS A 78 2.34 5.27 -6.41
CA LYS A 78 1.08 4.70 -6.90
C LYS A 78 1.22 3.21 -7.02
N TRP A 79 0.13 2.48 -6.84
CA TRP A 79 0.11 1.06 -7.17
C TRP A 79 -1.14 0.68 -7.95
N SER A 80 -1.02 -0.36 -8.76
CA SER A 80 -2.14 -0.96 -9.50
C SER A 80 -1.96 -2.47 -9.57
N LYS A 81 -3.03 -3.19 -9.90
CA LYS A 81 -3.04 -4.65 -10.03
C LYS A 81 -3.59 -5.07 -11.38
N GLU A 82 -2.88 -5.96 -12.06
CA GLU A 82 -3.34 -6.64 -13.26
C GLU A 82 -3.15 -8.16 -13.07
N GLY A 83 -4.26 -8.88 -12.90
CA GLY A 83 -4.21 -10.29 -12.47
C GLY A 83 -3.55 -10.42 -11.09
N GLU A 84 -2.50 -11.23 -10.99
CA GLU A 84 -1.73 -11.43 -9.76
C GLU A 84 -0.49 -10.52 -9.64
N ILE A 85 -0.30 -9.61 -10.61
CA ILE A 85 0.87 -8.74 -10.67
C ILE A 85 0.51 -7.33 -10.19
N TYR A 86 1.26 -6.86 -9.21
CA TYR A 86 1.20 -5.50 -8.69
C TYR A 86 2.26 -4.64 -9.37
N THR A 87 1.89 -3.44 -9.80
CA THR A 87 2.82 -2.46 -10.40
C THR A 87 2.96 -1.28 -9.45
N ILE A 88 4.20 -0.91 -9.09
CA ILE A 88 4.50 0.16 -8.14
C ILE A 88 5.32 1.25 -8.83
N GLU A 89 4.82 2.48 -8.77
CA GLU A 89 5.43 3.65 -9.38
C GLU A 89 5.75 4.71 -8.32
N TYR A 90 7.03 4.80 -7.95
CA TYR A 90 7.51 5.79 -6.98
C TYR A 90 7.48 7.20 -7.56
N ARG A 91 7.03 8.17 -6.77
CA ARG A 91 7.01 9.58 -7.15
C ARG A 91 8.26 10.30 -6.66
N GLY A 92 8.62 11.41 -7.28
CA GLY A 92 9.66 12.31 -6.77
C GLY A 92 11.08 11.76 -6.72
N LEU A 93 11.32 10.53 -7.19
CA LEU A 93 12.64 9.94 -7.34
C LEU A 93 12.97 9.80 -8.82
N GLU A 94 14.08 10.41 -9.23
CA GLU A 94 14.57 10.28 -10.60
C GLU A 94 15.21 8.90 -10.81
N ASN A 95 14.99 8.30 -11.99
CA ASN A 95 15.59 7.03 -12.40
C ASN A 95 15.29 5.83 -11.50
N VAL A 96 14.21 5.86 -10.70
CA VAL A 96 13.73 4.69 -9.98
C VAL A 96 12.84 3.86 -10.90
N PRO A 97 13.16 2.57 -11.13
CA PRO A 97 12.37 1.72 -12.00
C PRO A 97 11.00 1.42 -11.37
N VAL A 98 10.04 1.12 -12.25
CA VAL A 98 8.75 0.57 -11.86
C VAL A 98 8.95 -0.86 -11.36
N ASP A 99 8.47 -1.16 -10.16
CA ASP A 99 8.52 -2.51 -9.62
C ASP A 99 7.26 -3.29 -10.07
N ARG A 100 7.47 -4.55 -10.46
CA ARG A 100 6.40 -5.51 -10.74
C ARG A 100 6.51 -6.66 -9.76
N LEU A 101 5.54 -6.77 -8.86
CA LEU A 101 5.57 -7.69 -7.72
C LEU A 101 4.44 -8.71 -7.76
N LYS A 102 4.63 -9.81 -7.03
CA LYS A 102 3.61 -10.82 -6.70
C LYS A 102 3.62 -11.04 -5.18
N ILE A 103 2.49 -11.49 -4.66
CA ILE A 103 2.38 -12.00 -3.29
C ILE A 103 2.60 -13.51 -3.32
N ILE A 104 3.52 -14.01 -2.50
CA ILE A 104 3.86 -15.43 -2.42
C ILE A 104 3.72 -15.89 -0.96
N GLU A 105 3.09 -17.04 -0.74
CA GLU A 105 3.04 -17.69 0.57
C GLU A 105 4.26 -18.60 0.74
N THR A 106 5.00 -18.42 1.82
CA THR A 106 6.17 -19.23 2.17
C THR A 106 6.00 -19.84 3.56
N ASP A 107 6.90 -20.76 3.93
CA ASP A 107 6.98 -21.33 5.28
C ASP A 107 7.34 -20.28 6.36
N GLN A 108 7.98 -19.18 5.95
CA GLN A 108 8.36 -18.07 6.84
C GLN A 108 7.30 -16.95 6.91
N GLY A 109 6.24 -17.04 6.09
CA GLY A 109 5.16 -16.06 6.01
C GLY A 109 4.86 -15.61 4.57
N THR A 110 4.01 -14.59 4.44
CA THR A 110 3.64 -14.02 3.15
C THR A 110 4.68 -12.98 2.72
N VAL A 111 5.20 -13.07 1.49
CA VAL A 111 6.26 -12.20 0.96
C VAL A 111 5.85 -11.48 -0.32
N LEU A 112 6.46 -10.33 -0.56
CA LEU A 112 6.53 -9.66 -1.85
C LEU A 112 7.77 -10.14 -2.59
N GLU A 113 7.56 -10.56 -3.84
CA GLU A 113 8.61 -11.02 -4.75
C GLU A 113 8.46 -10.30 -6.09
N LYS A 114 9.56 -9.92 -6.73
CA LYS A 114 9.53 -9.43 -8.10
C LYS A 114 9.07 -10.53 -9.06
N VAL A 115 8.58 -10.15 -10.25
CA VAL A 115 8.13 -11.12 -11.26
C VAL A 115 9.24 -12.10 -11.67
N ASP A 116 10.51 -11.71 -11.59
CA ASP A 116 11.70 -12.52 -11.91
C ASP A 116 12.20 -13.41 -10.75
N GLY A 117 11.57 -13.36 -9.58
CA GLY A 117 11.92 -14.20 -8.43
C GLY A 117 12.73 -13.50 -7.33
N GLU A 118 13.09 -12.22 -7.49
CA GLU A 118 13.83 -11.50 -6.45
C GLU A 118 12.95 -11.20 -5.23
N TYR A 119 13.40 -11.61 -4.02
CA TYR A 119 12.74 -11.27 -2.77
C TYR A 119 12.77 -9.76 -2.51
N VAL A 120 11.63 -9.18 -2.13
CA VAL A 120 11.51 -7.75 -1.82
C VAL A 120 11.28 -7.52 -0.33
N ALA A 121 10.19 -8.06 0.21
CA ALA A 121 9.75 -7.76 1.58
C ALA A 121 8.87 -8.88 2.14
N ILE A 122 8.77 -8.96 3.46
CA ILE A 122 7.84 -9.84 4.18
C ILE A 122 6.72 -9.00 4.79
N ARG A 123 5.53 -9.58 4.92
CA ARG A 123 4.41 -8.95 5.62
C ARG A 123 4.79 -8.67 7.08
N GLU A 124 4.42 -7.49 7.58
CA GLU A 124 4.47 -7.19 9.02
C GLU A 124 3.40 -7.94 9.84
#